data_AF-A0A7Y6PBY4-F1
#
_entry.id   AF-A0A7Y6PBY4-F1
#
_cell.length_a   1.000
_cell.length_b   1.000
_cell.length_c   1.000
_cell.angle_alpha   90.00
_cell.angle_beta   90.00
_cell.angle_gamma   90.00
#
_symmetry.space_group_name_H-M   'P 1'
#
loop_
_entity.id
_entity.type
_entity.pdbx_description
1 polymer ?
#
loop_
_entity_poly.entity_id
_entity_poly.type
_entity_poly.pdbx_seq_one_letter_code
_entity_poly.pdbx_strand_id
1 'polypeptide(L)'
;MEHLRRLKKVINWLIFKEIAENERALAETLGYTKSSFSQIVTGKVPLSEKFMKRICSLDENINFVWLQSGEGEMFLSNNLNSEDSGVAVPKDVWEIIKQQAESLSARDKQIDELMEMLKEQIQENKKINARREGNASSAVAV
;
A
#
# COMPACT_ATOMS: atom_id res chain seq x y z
N MET A 1 -14.29 30.12 11.04
CA MET A 1 -13.25 31.07 10.57
C MET A 1 -12.04 30.33 10.01
N GLU A 2 -11.45 29.40 10.75
CA GLU A 2 -10.24 28.68 10.31
C GLU A 2 -10.46 27.64 9.20
N HIS A 3 -11.58 26.89 9.25
CA HIS A 3 -11.95 25.93 8.20
C HIS A 3 -12.18 26.60 6.83
N LEU A 4 -12.65 27.86 6.78
CA LEU A 4 -12.80 28.62 5.52
C LEU A 4 -11.45 28.98 4.91
N ARG A 5 -10.46 29.30 5.76
CA ARG A 5 -9.09 29.54 5.31
C ARG A 5 -8.46 28.26 4.75
N ARG A 6 -8.71 27.11 5.39
CA ARG A 6 -8.29 25.79 4.89
C ARG A 6 -8.97 25.44 3.57
N LEU A 7 -10.28 25.68 3.46
CA LEU A 7 -11.02 25.49 2.20
C LEU A 7 -10.45 26.33 1.05
N LYS A 8 -10.16 27.61 1.28
CA LYS A 8 -9.54 28.47 0.26
C LYS A 8 -8.17 27.95 -0.20
N LYS A 9 -7.37 27.41 0.71
CA LYS A 9 -6.09 26.76 0.35
C LYS A 9 -6.33 25.57 -0.59
N VAL A 10 -7.30 24.72 -0.29
CA VAL A 10 -7.68 23.58 -1.15
C VAL A 10 -8.13 24.06 -2.53
N ILE A 11 -9.00 25.07 -2.59
CA ILE A 11 -9.47 25.63 -3.88
C ILE A 11 -8.30 26.16 -4.70
N ASN A 12 -7.40 26.94 -4.09
CA ASN A 12 -6.22 27.45 -4.77
C ASN A 12 -5.30 26.33 -5.27
N TRP A 13 -5.15 25.27 -4.49
CA TRP A 13 -4.37 24.10 -4.89
C TRP A 13 -4.97 23.39 -6.10
N LEU A 14 -6.29 23.16 -6.11
CA LEU A 14 -6.98 22.52 -7.22
C LEU A 14 -6.88 23.35 -8.51
N ILE A 15 -6.92 24.67 -8.40
CA ILE A 15 -6.71 25.58 -9.54
C ILE A 15 -5.25 25.54 -10.01
N PHE A 16 -4.29 25.59 -9.07
CA PHE A 16 -2.87 25.49 -9.39
C PHE A 16 -2.50 24.17 -10.07
N LYS A 17 -3.17 23.06 -9.72
CA LYS A 17 -3.01 21.74 -10.33
C LYS A 17 -3.73 21.59 -11.68
N GLU A 18 -4.36 22.65 -12.18
CA GLU A 18 -5.12 22.64 -13.45
C GLU A 18 -6.29 21.64 -13.45
N ILE A 19 -6.79 21.21 -12.27
CA ILE A 19 -8.00 20.39 -12.14
C ILE A 19 -9.24 21.22 -12.52
N ALA A 20 -9.18 22.53 -12.26
CA ALA A 20 -10.17 23.49 -12.71
C ALA A 20 -9.48 24.82 -13.05
N GLU A 21 -9.89 25.47 -14.13
CA GLU A 21 -9.29 26.74 -14.57
C GLU A 21 -9.53 27.89 -13.58
N ASN A 22 -10.64 27.85 -12.84
CA ASN A 22 -11.04 28.88 -11.89
C ASN A 22 -12.11 28.35 -10.93
N GLU A 23 -12.47 29.15 -9.91
CA GLU A 23 -13.51 28.79 -8.93
C GLU A 23 -14.87 28.47 -9.56
N ARG A 24 -15.20 29.07 -10.71
CA ARG A 24 -16.46 28.80 -11.40
C ARG A 24 -16.44 27.41 -12.04
N ALA A 25 -15.36 27.08 -12.76
CA ALA A 25 -15.19 25.73 -13.31
C ALA A 25 -15.20 24.68 -12.19
N LEU A 26 -14.56 24.96 -11.06
CA LEU A 26 -14.58 24.07 -9.89
C LEU A 26 -16.00 23.88 -9.33
N ALA A 27 -16.79 24.94 -9.25
CA ALA A 27 -18.19 24.86 -8.83
C ALA A 27 -19.01 23.98 -9.78
N GLU A 28 -18.83 24.16 -11.09
CA GLU A 28 -19.52 23.38 -12.13
C GLU A 28 -19.12 21.89 -12.07
N THR A 29 -17.82 21.58 -11.92
CA THR A 29 -17.32 20.20 -11.73
C THR A 29 -17.90 19.52 -10.49
N LEU A 30 -18.07 20.27 -9.40
CA LEU A 30 -18.68 19.76 -8.18
C LEU A 30 -20.22 19.67 -8.25
N GLY A 31 -20.85 20.15 -9.33
CA GLY A 31 -22.30 20.17 -9.51
C GLY A 31 -23.01 21.28 -8.74
N TYR A 32 -22.32 22.37 -8.42
CA TYR A 32 -22.86 23.53 -7.73
C TYR A 32 -22.98 24.73 -8.67
N THR A 33 -23.97 25.59 -8.40
CA THR A 33 -24.03 26.90 -9.07
C THR A 33 -22.95 27.83 -8.55
N LYS A 34 -22.51 28.80 -9.37
CA LYS A 34 -21.56 29.85 -8.97
C LYS A 34 -22.01 30.58 -7.68
N SER A 35 -23.31 30.83 -7.53
CA SER A 35 -23.88 31.51 -6.37
C SER A 35 -23.75 30.65 -5.11
N SER A 36 -24.19 29.40 -5.16
CA SER A 36 -24.13 28.48 -4.02
C SER A 36 -22.69 28.22 -3.59
N PHE A 37 -21.77 28.04 -4.55
CA PHE A 37 -20.36 27.85 -4.25
C PHE A 37 -19.75 29.07 -3.56
N SER A 38 -20.01 30.28 -4.08
CA SER A 38 -19.54 31.53 -3.49
C SER A 38 -20.05 31.72 -2.05
N GLN A 39 -21.31 31.38 -1.77
CA GLN A 39 -21.87 31.44 -0.42
C GLN A 39 -21.15 30.50 0.56
N ILE A 40 -20.70 29.33 0.11
CA ILE A 40 -19.92 28.40 0.93
C ILE A 40 -18.51 28.95 1.18
N VAL A 41 -17.80 29.39 0.12
CA VAL A 41 -16.42 29.91 0.21
C VAL A 41 -16.33 31.20 1.05
N THR A 42 -17.36 32.04 0.98
CA THR A 42 -17.46 33.26 1.80
C THR A 42 -17.95 33.00 3.22
N GLY A 43 -18.39 31.77 3.54
CA GLY A 43 -18.88 31.40 4.86
C GLY A 43 -20.29 31.88 5.19
N LYS A 44 -21.05 32.36 4.19
CA LYS A 44 -22.48 32.68 4.34
C LYS A 44 -23.32 31.42 4.57
N VAL A 45 -22.88 30.30 4.03
CA VAL A 45 -23.49 28.98 4.23
C VAL A 45 -22.52 28.09 5.01
N PRO A 46 -23.00 27.32 6.00
CA PRO A 46 -22.17 26.37 6.74
C PRO A 46 -21.52 25.35 5.80
N LEU A 47 -20.24 25.07 6.06
CA LEU A 47 -19.49 24.09 5.29
C LEU A 47 -20.00 22.68 5.62
N SER A 48 -20.70 22.06 4.67
CA SER A 48 -21.22 20.70 4.85
C SER A 48 -20.12 19.65 4.66
N GLU A 49 -20.22 18.55 5.40
CA GLU A 49 -19.30 17.41 5.25
C GLU A 49 -19.35 16.80 3.85
N LYS A 50 -20.56 16.74 3.24
CA LYS A 50 -20.76 16.26 1.87
C LYS A 50 -19.93 17.07 0.87
N PHE A 51 -19.91 18.39 1.03
CA PHE A 51 -19.10 19.27 0.18
C PHE A 51 -17.61 19.07 0.41
N MET A 52 -17.16 18.96 1.68
CA MET A 52 -15.76 18.69 2.00
C MET A 52 -15.27 17.37 1.40
N LYS A 53 -16.08 16.31 1.45
CA LYS A 53 -15.75 15.03 0.82
C LYS A 53 -15.65 15.14 -0.70
N ARG A 54 -16.59 15.84 -1.33
CA ARG A 54 -16.61 16.07 -2.79
C ARG A 54 -15.38 16.85 -3.27
N ILE A 55 -14.96 17.89 -2.56
CA ILE A 55 -13.79 18.68 -2.96
C ILE A 55 -12.48 17.91 -2.72
N CYS A 56 -12.39 17.15 -1.62
CA CYS A 56 -11.24 16.26 -1.38
C CYS A 56 -11.19 15.10 -2.37
N SER A 57 -12.33 14.63 -2.92
CA SER A 57 -12.31 13.56 -3.94
C SER A 57 -11.76 13.99 -5.30
N LEU A 58 -11.51 15.29 -5.52
CA LEU A 58 -10.90 15.77 -6.75
C LEU A 58 -9.38 15.52 -6.79
N ASP A 59 -8.74 15.38 -5.64
CA ASP A 59 -7.32 15.06 -5.52
C ASP A 59 -7.10 14.21 -4.26
N GLU A 60 -6.75 12.94 -4.48
CA GLU A 60 -6.50 11.95 -3.42
C GLU A 60 -5.40 12.39 -2.45
N ASN A 61 -4.55 13.35 -2.83
CA ASN A 61 -3.50 13.88 -1.98
C ASN A 61 -4.00 14.81 -0.88
N ILE A 62 -5.26 15.29 -0.95
CA ILE A 62 -5.80 16.23 0.03
C ILE A 62 -6.29 15.48 1.28
N ASN A 63 -5.80 15.90 2.45
CA ASN A 63 -6.22 15.36 3.73
C ASN A 63 -7.59 15.93 4.17
N PHE A 64 -8.63 15.09 4.14
CA PHE A 64 -9.98 15.45 4.60
C PHE A 64 -10.02 15.82 6.10
N VAL A 65 -9.28 15.09 6.95
CA VAL A 65 -9.24 15.35 8.40
C VAL A 65 -8.68 16.75 8.66
N TRP A 66 -7.61 17.12 7.96
CA TRP A 66 -7.07 18.47 8.02
C TRP A 66 -8.09 19.53 7.55
N LEU A 67 -8.86 19.28 6.49
CA LEU A 67 -9.89 20.23 6.06
C LEU A 67 -11.04 20.36 7.08
N GLN A 68 -11.38 19.27 7.79
CA GLN A 68 -12.47 19.23 8.77
C GLN A 68 -12.03 19.74 10.15
N SER A 69 -11.14 19.04 10.84
CA SER A 69 -10.71 19.35 12.21
C SER A 69 -9.54 20.34 12.22
N GLY A 70 -8.62 20.24 11.25
CA GLY A 70 -7.39 21.04 11.21
C GLY A 70 -6.18 20.27 11.74
N GLU A 71 -6.38 19.01 12.07
CA GLU A 71 -5.33 18.12 12.55
C GLU A 71 -4.47 17.62 11.38
N GLY A 72 -3.15 17.60 11.59
CA GLY A 72 -2.18 17.17 10.60
C GLY A 72 -1.87 18.23 9.53
N GLU A 73 -1.52 17.78 8.34
CA GLU A 73 -1.17 18.64 7.21
C GLU A 73 -2.21 18.60 6.09
N MET A 74 -2.17 19.61 5.22
CA MET A 74 -3.07 19.74 4.07
C MET A 74 -2.95 18.56 3.10
N PHE A 75 -1.75 18.03 2.94
CA PHE A 75 -1.48 16.91 2.06
C PHE A 75 -1.23 15.64 2.87
N LEU A 76 -1.69 14.52 2.34
CA LEU A 76 -1.33 13.21 2.88
C LEU A 76 0.16 12.96 2.54
N SER A 77 0.95 12.66 3.57
CA SER A 77 2.38 12.31 3.46
C SER A 77 2.64 11.03 2.64
N ASN A 78 1.59 10.37 2.18
CA ASN A 78 1.66 9.19 1.31
C ASN A 78 2.05 9.52 -0.14
N ASN A 79 2.38 10.79 -0.46
CA ASN A 79 3.22 11.06 -1.62
C ASN A 79 4.64 10.60 -1.32
N LEU A 80 4.99 9.44 -1.89
CA LEU A 80 6.34 8.85 -1.96
C LEU A 80 7.42 9.78 -2.56
N ASN A 81 7.09 11.04 -2.85
CA ASN A 81 7.96 12.08 -3.39
C ASN A 81 8.36 13.15 -2.35
N SER A 82 8.05 12.95 -1.07
CA SER A 82 8.72 13.71 -0.01
C SER A 82 10.01 12.97 0.34
N GLU A 83 11.15 13.45 -0.15
CA GLU A 83 12.50 12.97 0.22
C GLU A 83 12.83 13.16 1.72
N ASP A 84 11.84 13.43 2.58
CA ASP A 84 12.02 13.72 3.99
C ASP A 84 11.09 12.91 4.92
N SER A 85 10.33 11.95 4.39
CA SER A 85 9.73 10.89 5.23
C SER A 85 10.69 9.71 5.33
N GLY A 86 11.93 9.99 5.72
CA GLY A 86 12.85 8.96 6.17
C GLY A 86 12.27 8.35 7.44
N VAL A 87 11.62 7.20 7.34
CA VAL A 87 11.60 6.27 8.47
C VAL A 87 13.07 5.98 8.73
N ALA A 88 13.65 6.67 9.70
CA ALA A 88 15.03 6.49 10.11
C ALA A 88 15.11 5.10 10.75
N VAL A 89 15.29 4.08 9.91
CA VAL A 89 15.57 2.72 10.35
C VAL A 89 16.91 2.78 11.07
N PRO A 90 16.96 2.59 12.39
CA PRO A 90 18.23 2.58 13.11
C PRO A 90 19.15 1.53 12.48
N LYS A 91 20.45 1.82 12.38
CA LYS A 91 21.43 0.91 11.75
C LYS A 91 21.33 -0.52 12.29
N ASP A 92 21.02 -0.64 13.56
CA ASP A 92 20.86 -1.93 14.26
C ASP A 92 19.71 -2.77 13.67
N VAL A 93 18.62 -2.13 13.24
CA VAL A 93 17.48 -2.81 12.61
C VAL A 93 17.85 -3.28 11.19
N TRP A 94 18.67 -2.51 10.48
CA TRP A 94 19.15 -2.90 9.15
C TRP A 94 20.08 -4.11 9.19
N GLU A 95 20.99 -4.15 10.17
CA GLU A 95 21.88 -5.29 10.39
C GLU A 95 21.10 -6.58 10.72
N ILE A 96 20.04 -6.48 11.54
CA ILE A 96 19.17 -7.63 11.85
C ILE A 96 18.48 -8.16 10.58
N ILE A 97 17.95 -7.26 9.73
CA ILE A 97 17.28 -7.65 8.49
C ILE A 97 18.26 -8.36 7.55
N LYS A 98 19.49 -7.84 7.44
CA LYS A 98 20.54 -8.45 6.61
C LYS A 98 20.91 -9.86 7.11
N GLN A 99 21.11 -10.02 8.41
CA GLN A 99 21.41 -11.32 9.01
C GLN A 99 20.27 -12.33 8.82
N GLN A 100 19.01 -11.90 8.90
CA GLN A 100 17.88 -12.78 8.62
C GLN A 100 17.81 -13.22 7.16
N ALA A 101 18.09 -12.33 6.20
CA ALA A 101 18.11 -12.67 4.79
C ALA A 101 19.21 -13.71 4.46
N GLU A 102 20.40 -13.54 5.04
CA GLU A 102 21.50 -14.51 4.91
C GLU A 102 21.15 -15.86 5.56
N SER A 103 20.51 -15.85 6.74
CA SER A 103 20.06 -17.07 7.41
C SER A 103 18.97 -17.82 6.62
N LEU A 104 18.05 -17.10 5.98
CA LEU A 104 17.02 -17.70 5.11
C LEU A 104 17.66 -18.38 3.90
N SER A 105 18.64 -17.75 3.24
CA SER A 105 19.36 -18.36 2.12
C SER A 105 20.12 -19.63 2.52
N ALA A 106 20.72 -19.64 3.71
CA ALA A 106 21.39 -20.84 4.24
C ALA A 106 20.40 -21.98 4.51
N ARG A 107 19.21 -21.66 5.04
CA ARG A 107 18.14 -22.63 5.29
C ARG A 107 17.59 -23.22 3.99
N ASP A 108 17.42 -22.42 2.95
CA ASP A 108 16.93 -22.91 1.65
C ASP A 108 17.87 -23.94 1.04
N LYS A 109 19.20 -23.73 1.15
CA LYS A 109 20.20 -24.72 0.70
C LYS A 109 20.11 -26.04 1.48
N GLN A 110 19.92 -25.97 2.80
CA GLN A 110 19.75 -27.18 3.62
C GLN A 110 18.47 -27.95 3.25
N ILE A 111 17.40 -27.24 2.86
CA ILE A 111 16.16 -27.86 2.39
C ILE A 111 16.39 -28.60 1.06
N ASP A 112 17.15 -28.01 0.13
CA ASP A 112 17.48 -28.65 -1.14
C ASP A 112 18.30 -29.94 -0.96
N GLU A 113 19.31 -29.91 -0.09
CA GLU A 113 20.13 -31.08 0.24
C GLU A 113 19.30 -32.21 0.87
N LEU A 114 18.40 -31.87 1.81
CA LEU A 114 17.49 -32.84 2.44
C LEU A 114 16.50 -33.45 1.42
N MET A 115 16.02 -32.64 0.46
CA MET A 115 15.17 -33.15 -0.62
C MET A 115 15.92 -34.12 -1.53
N GLU A 116 17.19 -33.88 -1.80
CA GLU A 116 18.03 -34.77 -2.60
C GLU A 116 18.25 -36.11 -1.88
N MET A 117 18.66 -36.07 -0.61
CA MET A 117 18.82 -37.27 0.21
C MET A 117 17.54 -38.10 0.30
N LEU A 118 16.38 -37.44 0.46
CA LEU A 118 15.08 -38.13 0.53
C LEU A 118 14.73 -38.82 -0.81
N LYS A 119 15.03 -38.17 -1.95
CA LYS A 119 14.83 -38.76 -3.28
C LYS A 119 15.70 -40.01 -3.47
N GLU A 120 16.95 -39.97 -3.06
CA GLU A 120 17.88 -41.10 -3.15
C GLU A 120 17.40 -42.28 -2.29
N GLN A 121 17.00 -42.03 -1.04
CA GLN A 121 16.46 -43.07 -0.17
C GLN A 121 15.17 -43.70 -0.74
N ILE A 122 14.29 -42.91 -1.34
CA ILE A 122 13.07 -43.45 -1.98
C ILE A 122 13.45 -44.34 -3.18
N GLN A 123 14.43 -43.95 -3.99
CA GLN A 123 14.90 -44.76 -5.11
C GLN A 123 15.55 -46.07 -4.65
N GLU A 124 16.38 -46.02 -3.61
CA GLU A 124 17.05 -47.20 -3.06
C GLU A 124 16.04 -48.19 -2.44
N ASN A 125 15.09 -47.69 -1.64
CA ASN A 125 14.03 -48.51 -1.07
C ASN A 125 13.15 -49.16 -2.16
N LYS A 126 12.83 -48.44 -3.24
CA LYS A 126 12.12 -49.00 -4.41
C LYS A 126 12.92 -50.13 -5.07
N LYS A 127 14.23 -49.96 -5.26
CA LYS A 127 15.11 -50.99 -5.83
C LYS A 127 15.20 -52.23 -4.92
N ILE A 128 15.28 -52.05 -3.61
CA ILE A 128 15.32 -53.13 -2.63
C ILE A 128 13.99 -53.91 -2.62
N ASN A 129 12.85 -53.23 -2.63
CA ASN A 129 11.53 -53.87 -2.69
C ASN A 129 11.33 -54.67 -3.99
N ALA A 130 11.70 -54.11 -5.14
CA ALA A 130 11.61 -54.82 -6.42
C ALA A 130 12.44 -56.12 -6.45
N ARG A 131 13.63 -56.12 -5.81
CA ARG A 131 14.46 -57.33 -5.68
C ARG A 131 13.85 -58.38 -4.74
N ARG A 132 13.19 -57.95 -3.66
CA ARG A 132 12.50 -58.87 -2.73
C ARG A 132 11.29 -59.55 -3.38
N GLU A 133 10.50 -58.82 -4.16
CA GLU A 133 9.34 -59.38 -4.87
C GLU A 133 9.76 -60.39 -5.96
N GLY A 134 10.83 -60.11 -6.71
CA GLY A 134 11.38 -61.04 -7.70
C GLY A 134 11.89 -62.36 -7.09
N ASN A 135 12.58 -62.28 -5.95
CA ASN A 135 13.08 -63.47 -5.25
C ASN A 135 11.97 -64.29 -4.60
N ALA A 136 10.92 -63.65 -4.06
CA ALA A 136 9.76 -64.34 -3.51
C ALA A 136 8.96 -65.08 -4.59
N SER A 137 8.81 -64.50 -5.79
CA SER A 137 8.11 -65.15 -6.91
C SER A 137 8.88 -66.34 -7.50
N SER A 138 10.21 -66.36 -7.39
CA SER A 138 11.04 -67.47 -7.88
C SER A 138 11.10 -68.66 -6.90
N ALA A 139 10.86 -68.45 -5.60
CA ALA A 139 10.91 -69.51 -4.59
C ALA A 139 9.59 -70.32 -4.48
N VAL A 140 8.49 -69.81 -5.04
CA VAL A 140 7.17 -70.47 -5.04
C VAL A 140 6.95 -71.37 -6.28
N ALA A 141 7.87 -71.32 -7.25
CA ALA A 141 7.85 -72.12 -8.47
C ALA A 141 8.95 -73.21 -8.45
N VAL A 142 8.91 -74.13 -7.47
CA VAL A 142 9.65 -75.41 -7.49
C VAL A 142 8.74 -76.50 -6.91
#